data_AF-A0A918VT14-F1
#
_entry.id   AF-A0A918VT14-F1
#
_cell.length_a   1.000
_cell.length_b   1.000
_cell.length_c   1.000
_cell.angle_alpha   90.00
_cell.angle_beta   90.00
_cell.angle_gamma   90.00
#
_symmetry.space_group_name_H-M   'P 1'
#
loop_
_entity.id
_entity.type
_entity.pdbx_description
1 polymer ?
#
loop_
_entity_poly.entity_id
_entity_poly.type
_entity_poly.pdbx_seq_one_letter_code
_entity_poly.pdbx_strand_id
1 'polypeptide(L)'
;MHAAIREYGADQFSVEEIDKGTTKKDLEAKERKWIKKLNTLIPNGYNISTGGVSGGSNKKSTVIGGIRFESAGKAAEYVAETRKISIAAAKRRILKGRIDVKTPAKPGESLVKTRTYKVWSRILHGVLNKKSREYIPEISIYEQWRQFENFYRDVGEPIDPKIAFSRLDKEKGFFPDNCVWMTKSEASKINAEYMKKTGKFKRKSRENA
;
A
#
# COMPACT_ATOMS: atom_id res chain seq x y z
N MET A 1 -45.65 1.40 13.37
CA MET A 1 -45.89 -0.01 12.94
C MET A 1 -45.28 -1.03 13.90
N HIS A 2 -43.94 -1.17 14.03
CA HIS A 2 -43.33 -2.21 14.87
C HIS A 2 -43.78 -2.23 16.35
N ALA A 3 -44.12 -1.08 16.93
CA ALA A 3 -44.69 -1.03 18.29
C ALA A 3 -46.09 -1.67 18.36
N ALA A 4 -46.98 -1.31 17.43
CA ALA A 4 -48.33 -1.87 17.34
C ALA A 4 -48.34 -3.38 17.05
N ILE A 5 -47.40 -3.88 16.24
CA ILE A 5 -47.27 -5.33 16.00
C ILE A 5 -46.88 -6.07 17.28
N ARG A 6 -46.00 -5.49 18.12
CA ARG A 6 -45.64 -6.09 19.41
C ARG A 6 -46.78 -6.06 20.42
N GLU A 7 -47.65 -5.06 20.33
CA GLU A 7 -48.77 -4.86 21.26
C GLU A 7 -49.97 -5.75 20.92
N TYR A 8 -50.35 -5.81 19.64
CA TYR A 8 -51.56 -6.49 19.19
C TYR A 8 -51.30 -7.88 18.60
N GLY A 9 -50.05 -8.26 18.36
CA GLY A 9 -49.70 -9.50 17.67
C GLY A 9 -49.69 -9.32 16.15
N ALA A 10 -48.85 -10.11 15.47
CA ALA A 10 -48.68 -10.02 14.01
C ALA A 10 -49.87 -10.60 13.23
N ASP A 11 -50.62 -11.51 13.85
CA ASP A 11 -51.85 -12.12 13.32
C ASP A 11 -53.00 -11.13 13.16
N GLN A 12 -52.97 -10.00 13.87
CA GLN A 12 -53.95 -8.92 13.74
C GLN A 12 -53.67 -7.98 12.55
N PHE A 13 -52.63 -8.26 11.75
CA PHE A 13 -52.27 -7.46 10.58
C PHE A 13 -52.38 -8.32 9.31
N SER A 14 -53.07 -7.80 8.29
CA SER A 14 -53.02 -8.34 6.93
C SER A 14 -52.09 -7.50 6.05
N VAL A 15 -51.50 -8.14 5.05
CA VAL A 15 -50.65 -7.47 4.06
C VAL A 15 -51.27 -7.67 2.69
N GLU A 16 -51.60 -6.55 2.04
CA GLU A 16 -52.20 -6.52 0.72
C GLU A 16 -51.41 -5.58 -0.20
N GLU A 17 -51.31 -5.96 -1.47
CA GLU A 17 -50.63 -5.16 -2.47
C GLU A 17 -51.59 -4.10 -3.05
N ILE A 18 -51.29 -2.82 -2.81
CA ILE A 18 -52.14 -1.70 -3.24
C ILE A 18 -51.78 -1.14 -4.62
N ASP A 19 -50.55 -1.35 -5.08
CA ASP A 19 -50.03 -0.83 -6.35
C ASP A 19 -48.69 -1.50 -6.69
N LYS A 20 -48.30 -1.47 -7.98
CA LYS A 20 -47.00 -1.94 -8.47
C LYS A 20 -46.26 -0.81 -9.17
N GLY A 21 -44.97 -0.68 -8.93
CA GLY A 21 -44.12 0.28 -9.64
C GLY A 21 -43.09 -0.36 -10.54
N THR A 22 -42.64 0.36 -11.58
CA THR A 22 -41.62 -0.13 -12.53
C THR A 22 -40.22 0.39 -12.24
N THR A 23 -40.10 1.48 -11.48
CA THR A 23 -38.82 2.10 -11.11
C THR A 23 -38.85 2.59 -9.65
N LYS A 24 -37.68 2.81 -9.04
CA LYS A 24 -37.58 3.35 -7.69
C LYS A 24 -38.31 4.69 -7.53
N LYS A 25 -38.16 5.59 -8.51
CA LYS A 25 -38.80 6.92 -8.51
C LYS A 25 -40.33 6.80 -8.61
N ASP A 26 -40.82 5.85 -9.40
CA ASP A 26 -42.25 5.56 -9.51
C ASP A 26 -42.82 5.00 -8.21
N LEU A 27 -42.13 4.04 -7.57
CA LEU A 27 -42.51 3.51 -6.26
C LEU A 27 -42.55 4.60 -5.18
N GLU A 28 -41.55 5.46 -5.11
CA GLU A 28 -41.54 6.59 -4.16
C GLU A 28 -42.69 7.58 -4.42
N ALA A 29 -43.07 7.80 -5.68
CA ALA A 29 -44.20 8.65 -6.01
C ALA A 29 -45.54 8.01 -5.63
N LYS A 30 -45.71 6.71 -5.90
CA LYS A 30 -46.89 5.92 -5.52
C LYS A 30 -47.03 5.83 -4.00
N GLU A 31 -45.93 5.61 -3.28
CA GLU A 31 -45.91 5.62 -1.81
C GLU A 31 -46.48 6.93 -1.25
N ARG A 32 -45.96 8.09 -1.70
CA ARG A 32 -46.47 9.41 -1.28
C ARG A 32 -47.97 9.59 -1.61
N LYS A 33 -48.38 9.14 -2.80
CA LYS A 33 -49.78 9.21 -3.26
C LYS A 33 -50.70 8.41 -2.35
N TRP A 34 -50.34 7.17 -2.02
CA TRP A 34 -51.17 6.28 -1.20
C TRP A 34 -51.18 6.69 0.27
N ILE A 35 -50.07 7.13 0.84
CA ILE A 35 -50.03 7.70 2.21
C ILE A 35 -51.00 8.88 2.33
N LYS A 36 -51.00 9.77 1.34
CA LYS A 36 -51.93 10.92 1.31
C LYS A 36 -53.38 10.47 1.13
N LYS A 37 -53.64 9.57 0.18
CA LYS A 37 -54.99 9.12 -0.16
C LYS A 37 -55.66 8.35 0.98
N LEU A 38 -54.91 7.51 1.68
CA LEU A 38 -55.39 6.69 2.79
C LEU A 38 -55.24 7.37 4.16
N ASN A 39 -54.69 8.59 4.20
CA ASN A 39 -54.44 9.36 5.41
C ASN A 39 -53.71 8.56 6.50
N THR A 40 -52.66 7.82 6.12
CA THR A 40 -51.98 6.88 7.03
C THR A 40 -50.90 7.52 7.90
N LEU A 41 -50.74 8.85 7.87
CA LEU A 41 -49.82 9.56 8.75
C LEU A 41 -50.31 9.56 10.20
N ILE A 42 -49.38 9.53 11.15
CA ILE A 42 -49.69 9.75 12.56
C ILE A 42 -50.38 11.12 12.72
N PRO A 43 -51.51 11.23 13.47
CA PRO A 43 -52.07 10.23 14.38
C PRO A 43 -53.05 9.22 13.76
N ASN A 44 -53.45 9.39 12.51
CA ASN A 44 -54.51 8.61 11.86
C ASN A 44 -54.05 7.24 11.33
N GLY A 45 -52.74 6.99 11.27
CA GLY A 45 -52.16 5.72 10.87
C GLY A 45 -50.72 5.52 11.35
N TYR A 46 -50.00 4.61 10.72
CA TYR A 46 -48.67 4.17 11.17
C TYR A 46 -47.48 4.78 10.42
N ASN A 47 -47.70 5.56 9.35
CA ASN A 47 -46.62 6.22 8.62
C ASN A 47 -46.11 7.44 9.41
N ILE A 48 -44.79 7.50 9.60
CA ILE A 48 -44.11 8.57 10.37
C ILE A 48 -43.72 9.76 9.46
N SER A 49 -43.52 9.49 8.17
CA SER A 49 -43.17 10.52 7.17
C SER A 49 -44.06 10.37 5.94
N THR A 50 -44.12 11.42 5.12
CA THR A 50 -44.93 11.48 3.90
C THR A 50 -44.49 10.49 2.81
N GLY A 51 -43.43 9.70 3.02
CA GLY A 51 -42.80 8.80 2.04
C GLY A 51 -41.54 9.39 1.41
N GLY A 52 -40.83 8.59 0.60
CA GLY A 52 -39.65 9.07 -0.16
C GLY A 52 -38.28 8.89 0.51
N VAL A 53 -38.20 8.11 1.58
CA VAL A 53 -36.92 7.71 2.20
C VAL A 53 -36.80 6.19 2.14
N SER A 54 -36.72 5.64 0.93
CA SER A 54 -36.29 4.26 0.75
C SER A 54 -34.82 4.14 1.17
N GLY A 55 -34.57 3.85 2.45
CA GLY A 55 -33.33 3.28 2.99
C GLY A 55 -32.02 3.85 2.43
N GLY A 56 -31.86 5.17 2.42
CA GLY A 56 -30.60 5.80 2.04
C GLY A 56 -29.52 5.45 3.07
N SER A 57 -28.48 4.72 2.66
CA SER A 57 -27.34 4.39 3.52
C SER A 57 -26.78 5.67 4.13
N ASN A 58 -26.64 5.73 5.47
CA ASN A 58 -25.99 6.85 6.16
C ASN A 58 -24.69 7.21 5.42
N LYS A 59 -24.53 8.49 5.04
CA LYS A 59 -23.31 8.99 4.40
C LYS A 59 -22.13 8.65 5.32
N LYS A 60 -21.33 7.65 4.93
CA LYS A 60 -20.13 7.28 5.69
C LYS A 60 -19.11 8.41 5.54
N SER A 61 -18.92 9.19 6.60
CA SER A 61 -17.79 10.12 6.65
C SER A 61 -16.50 9.32 6.61
N THR A 62 -15.63 9.63 5.66
CA THR A 62 -14.35 8.94 5.48
C THR A 62 -13.23 9.86 5.97
N VAL A 63 -12.31 9.33 6.78
CA VAL A 63 -11.11 10.07 7.22
C VAL A 63 -9.91 9.57 6.43
N ILE A 64 -9.19 10.47 5.76
CA ILE A 64 -7.98 10.15 5.00
C ILE A 64 -6.90 11.13 5.40
N GLY A 65 -5.78 10.64 5.94
CA GLY A 65 -4.65 11.49 6.35
C GLY A 65 -5.03 12.56 7.39
N GLY A 66 -5.99 12.25 8.28
CA GLY A 66 -6.51 13.19 9.28
C GLY A 66 -7.59 14.15 8.77
N ILE A 67 -7.87 14.19 7.47
CA ILE A 67 -8.92 15.03 6.88
C ILE A 67 -10.24 14.26 6.83
N ARG A 68 -11.31 14.85 7.36
CA ARG A 68 -12.66 14.29 7.32
C ARG A 68 -13.40 14.75 6.06
N PHE A 69 -13.91 13.79 5.29
CA PHE A 69 -14.69 14.05 4.09
C PHE A 69 -16.18 13.77 4.32
N GLU A 70 -17.03 14.62 3.77
CA GLU A 70 -18.51 14.53 3.83
C GLU A 70 -19.08 13.28 3.13
N SER A 71 -18.31 12.71 2.20
CA SER A 71 -18.68 11.48 1.50
C SER A 71 -17.45 10.73 1.00
N ALA A 72 -17.62 9.43 0.76
CA ALA A 72 -16.62 8.60 0.09
C ALA A 72 -16.27 9.11 -1.33
N GLY A 73 -17.20 9.82 -1.98
CA GLY A 73 -16.96 10.45 -3.28
C GLY A 73 -15.93 11.57 -3.19
N LYS A 74 -16.14 12.51 -2.26
CA LYS A 74 -15.20 13.62 -2.01
C LYS A 74 -13.83 13.14 -1.55
N ALA A 75 -13.80 12.12 -0.71
CA ALA A 75 -12.56 11.44 -0.33
C ALA A 75 -11.82 10.86 -1.54
N ALA A 76 -12.53 10.25 -2.49
CA ALA A 76 -11.93 9.69 -3.70
C ALA A 76 -11.41 10.77 -4.67
N GLU A 77 -12.12 11.89 -4.83
CA GLU A 77 -11.66 13.05 -5.61
C GLU A 77 -10.33 13.58 -5.07
N TYR A 78 -10.26 13.82 -3.76
CA TYR A 78 -9.04 14.29 -3.10
C TYR A 78 -7.86 13.35 -3.29
N VAL A 79 -8.06 12.04 -3.10
CA VAL A 79 -7.00 11.03 -3.30
C VAL A 79 -6.57 10.95 -4.76
N ALA A 80 -7.52 11.03 -5.70
CA ALA A 80 -7.24 10.99 -7.13
C ALA A 80 -6.31 12.13 -7.56
N GLU A 81 -6.59 13.35 -7.10
CA GLU A 81 -5.79 14.54 -7.38
C GLU A 81 -4.41 14.45 -6.69
N THR A 82 -4.40 14.23 -5.38
CA THR A 82 -3.16 14.21 -4.58
C THR A 82 -2.19 13.13 -5.02
N ARG A 83 -2.70 11.96 -5.43
CA ARG A 83 -1.88 10.81 -5.87
C ARG A 83 -1.76 10.71 -7.39
N LYS A 84 -2.36 11.63 -8.15
CA LYS A 84 -2.40 11.62 -9.62
C LYS A 84 -2.83 10.26 -10.19
N ILE A 85 -3.95 9.72 -9.68
CA ILE A 85 -4.55 8.45 -10.10
C ILE A 85 -6.00 8.66 -10.54
N SER A 86 -6.59 7.68 -11.24
CA SER A 86 -8.01 7.77 -11.61
C SER A 86 -8.93 7.70 -10.38
N ILE A 87 -10.09 8.36 -10.46
CA ILE A 87 -11.12 8.35 -9.41
C ILE A 87 -11.55 6.91 -9.07
N ALA A 88 -11.69 6.05 -10.09
CA ALA A 88 -12.01 4.63 -9.87
C ALA A 88 -10.92 3.91 -9.04
N ALA A 89 -9.65 4.19 -9.32
CA ALA A 89 -8.54 3.62 -8.58
C ALA A 89 -8.44 4.19 -7.15
N ALA A 90 -8.76 5.47 -6.96
CA ALA A 90 -8.87 6.09 -5.64
C ALA A 90 -9.99 5.44 -4.80
N LYS A 91 -11.20 5.27 -5.36
CA LYS A 91 -12.32 4.56 -4.72
C LYS A 91 -11.91 3.16 -4.25
N ARG A 92 -11.26 2.39 -5.14
CA ARG A 92 -10.79 1.03 -4.82
C ARG A 92 -9.76 1.03 -3.69
N ARG A 93 -8.81 1.98 -3.69
CA ARG A 93 -7.77 2.10 -2.66
C ARG A 93 -8.34 2.45 -1.30
N ILE A 94 -9.28 3.40 -1.24
CA ILE A 94 -9.99 3.77 0.00
C ILE A 94 -10.73 2.57 0.56
N LEU A 95 -11.49 1.85 -0.29
CA LEU A 95 -12.22 0.66 0.12
C LEU A 95 -11.32 -0.44 0.71
N LYS A 96 -10.09 -0.57 0.19
CA LYS A 96 -9.11 -1.58 0.64
C LYS A 96 -8.15 -1.08 1.72
N GLY A 97 -8.25 0.19 2.15
CA GLY A 97 -7.30 0.79 3.11
C GLY A 97 -5.88 0.91 2.58
N ARG A 98 -5.69 0.99 1.26
CA ARG A 98 -4.37 0.97 0.58
C ARG A 98 -4.06 2.31 -0.09
N ILE A 99 -4.03 3.38 0.71
CA ILE A 99 -3.88 4.76 0.21
C ILE A 99 -2.41 5.10 -0.08
N ASP A 100 -1.48 4.60 0.72
CA ASP A 100 -0.05 4.92 0.62
C ASP A 100 0.74 3.99 -0.33
N VAL A 101 0.04 3.23 -1.16
CA VAL A 101 0.68 2.32 -2.13
C VAL A 101 1.22 3.14 -3.30
N LYS A 102 2.55 3.15 -3.44
CA LYS A 102 3.25 3.71 -4.62
C LYS A 102 2.77 3.00 -5.89
N THR A 103 2.51 3.77 -6.95
CA THR A 103 2.21 3.21 -8.27
C THR A 103 3.39 2.37 -8.74
N PRO A 104 3.17 1.14 -9.22
CA PRO A 104 4.26 0.33 -9.76
C PRO A 104 4.91 1.03 -10.96
N ALA A 105 6.22 0.82 -11.13
CA ALA A 105 6.92 1.31 -12.31
C ALA A 105 6.30 0.74 -13.60
N LYS A 106 6.35 1.52 -14.69
CA LYS A 106 5.88 1.06 -15.99
C LYS A 106 6.69 -0.15 -16.46
N PRO A 107 6.15 -0.99 -17.36
CA PRO A 107 6.93 -2.07 -17.99
C PRO A 107 8.23 -1.51 -18.58
N GLY A 108 9.37 -2.13 -18.26
CA GLY A 108 10.70 -1.69 -18.71
C GLY A 108 11.41 -0.65 -17.82
N GLU A 109 10.68 0.14 -17.03
CA GLU A 109 11.25 1.18 -16.15
C GLU A 109 11.55 0.66 -14.73
N SER A 110 11.30 -0.62 -14.46
CA SER A 110 11.40 -1.18 -13.13
C SER A 110 12.86 -1.41 -12.73
N LEU A 111 13.37 -0.55 -11.84
CA LEU A 111 14.73 -0.66 -11.32
C LEU A 111 14.93 -1.85 -10.37
N VAL A 112 13.87 -2.48 -9.87
CA VAL A 112 13.98 -3.60 -8.89
C VAL A 112 14.68 -4.84 -9.46
N LYS A 113 14.73 -4.98 -10.79
CA LYS A 113 15.40 -6.11 -11.46
C LYS A 113 16.87 -5.84 -11.77
N THR A 114 17.32 -4.59 -11.60
CA THR A 114 18.66 -4.14 -11.95
C THR A 114 19.74 -4.74 -11.07
N ARG A 115 21.00 -4.68 -11.52
CA ARG A 115 22.12 -5.21 -10.73
C ARG A 115 22.37 -4.35 -9.50
N THR A 116 22.24 -3.04 -9.64
CA THR A 116 22.41 -2.06 -8.56
C THR A 116 21.38 -2.26 -7.46
N TYR A 117 20.11 -2.49 -7.82
CA TYR A 117 19.07 -2.79 -6.82
C TYR A 117 19.37 -4.08 -6.04
N LYS A 118 19.81 -5.14 -6.73
CA LYS A 118 20.21 -6.40 -6.06
C LYS A 118 21.36 -6.20 -5.08
N VAL A 119 22.34 -5.37 -5.44
CA VAL A 119 23.46 -5.00 -4.55
C VAL A 119 22.97 -4.20 -3.35
N TRP A 120 22.22 -3.13 -3.58
CA TRP A 120 21.65 -2.29 -2.53
C TRP A 120 20.82 -3.10 -1.53
N SER A 121 19.93 -3.94 -2.03
CA SER A 121 19.09 -4.84 -1.24
C SER A 121 19.94 -5.80 -0.39
N ARG A 122 21.01 -6.38 -0.96
CA ARG A 122 21.94 -7.24 -0.21
C ARG A 122 22.66 -6.47 0.89
N ILE A 123 23.07 -5.23 0.66
CA ILE A 123 23.74 -4.42 1.67
C ILE A 123 22.80 -4.18 2.86
N LEU A 124 21.59 -3.66 2.60
CA LEU A 124 20.67 -3.28 3.67
C LEU A 124 20.08 -4.50 4.41
N HIS A 125 19.63 -5.51 3.67
CA HIS A 125 18.90 -6.65 4.25
C HIS A 125 19.78 -7.85 4.56
N GLY A 126 20.98 -7.89 4.01
CA GLY A 126 21.98 -8.93 4.26
C GLY A 126 23.08 -8.44 5.20
N VAL A 127 23.90 -7.49 4.74
CA VAL A 127 25.15 -7.12 5.42
C VAL A 127 24.93 -6.28 6.69
N LEU A 128 23.96 -5.36 6.68
CA LEU A 128 23.66 -4.48 7.82
C LEU A 128 22.58 -5.03 8.77
N ASN A 129 21.91 -6.11 8.37
CA ASN A 129 20.82 -6.69 9.12
C ASN A 129 21.34 -7.70 10.15
N LYS A 130 21.22 -7.39 11.44
CA LYS A 130 21.65 -8.25 12.55
C LYS A 130 21.10 -9.69 12.52
N LYS A 131 19.96 -9.91 11.86
CA LYS A 131 19.32 -11.23 11.74
C LYS A 131 19.86 -12.06 10.57
N SER A 132 20.68 -11.46 9.72
CA SER A 132 21.23 -12.11 8.53
C SER A 132 22.50 -12.89 8.87
N ARG A 133 22.70 -14.01 8.18
CA ARG A 133 23.96 -14.77 8.22
C ARG A 133 25.15 -13.98 7.66
N GLU A 134 24.88 -12.99 6.79
CA GLU A 134 25.90 -12.12 6.20
C GLU A 134 26.19 -10.86 7.04
N TYR A 135 25.60 -10.75 8.23
CA TYR A 135 25.76 -9.59 9.08
C TYR A 135 27.23 -9.36 9.43
N ILE A 136 27.68 -8.12 9.27
CA ILE A 136 29.00 -7.69 9.74
C ILE A 136 28.77 -6.63 10.83
N PRO A 137 29.33 -6.81 12.04
CA PRO A 137 29.20 -5.83 13.10
C PRO A 137 29.96 -4.54 12.76
N GLU A 138 29.57 -3.44 13.40
CA GLU A 138 30.26 -2.13 13.40
C GLU A 138 30.40 -1.40 12.05
N ILE A 139 29.90 -1.98 10.96
CA ILE A 139 29.83 -1.29 9.68
C ILE A 139 28.47 -0.61 9.50
N SER A 140 28.51 0.58 8.89
CA SER A 140 27.34 1.38 8.55
C SER A 140 27.26 1.64 7.05
N ILE A 141 26.21 2.34 6.62
CA ILE A 141 26.02 2.84 5.26
C ILE A 141 25.83 4.34 5.32
N TYR A 142 26.27 5.03 4.27
CA TYR A 142 25.97 6.44 4.07
C TYR A 142 24.45 6.66 4.13
N GLU A 143 24.00 7.60 4.96
CA GLU A 143 22.57 7.73 5.30
C GLU A 143 21.69 7.96 4.05
N GLN A 144 22.19 8.73 3.08
CA GLN A 144 21.48 8.97 1.83
C GLN A 144 21.26 7.68 1.04
N TRP A 145 22.21 6.74 1.10
CA TRP A 145 22.13 5.45 0.41
C TRP A 145 21.14 4.47 1.03
N ARG A 146 20.49 4.81 2.17
CA ARG A 146 19.34 4.05 2.65
C ARG A 146 18.12 4.17 1.74
N GLN A 147 18.04 5.24 0.94
CA GLN A 147 17.07 5.36 -0.13
C GLN A 147 17.69 4.87 -1.44
N PHE A 148 17.02 3.95 -2.13
CA PHE A 148 17.56 3.33 -3.33
C PHE A 148 17.83 4.35 -4.43
N GLU A 149 17.00 5.38 -4.56
CA GLU A 149 17.12 6.42 -5.58
C GLU A 149 18.44 7.22 -5.44
N ASN A 150 18.83 7.54 -4.21
CA ASN A 150 20.10 8.20 -3.93
C ASN A 150 21.29 7.27 -4.17
N PHE A 151 21.18 6.00 -3.75
CA PHE A 151 22.21 5.00 -4.02
C PHE A 151 22.41 4.83 -5.53
N TYR A 152 21.32 4.72 -6.30
CA TYR A 152 21.37 4.56 -7.75
C TYR A 152 21.95 5.79 -8.46
N ARG A 153 21.62 7.01 -8.01
CA ARG A 153 22.20 8.25 -8.54
C ARG A 153 23.72 8.28 -8.41
N ASP A 154 24.23 7.88 -7.24
CA ASP A 154 25.66 7.98 -6.95
C ASP A 154 26.45 6.78 -7.50
N VAL A 155 25.84 5.59 -7.54
CA VAL A 155 26.52 4.33 -7.92
C VAL A 155 26.29 3.92 -9.37
N GLY A 156 25.11 4.20 -9.93
CA GLY A 156 24.71 3.82 -11.28
C GLY A 156 24.67 2.30 -11.53
N GLU A 157 24.30 1.90 -12.75
CA GLU A 157 24.44 0.51 -13.19
C GLU A 157 25.91 0.18 -13.51
N PRO A 158 26.36 -1.05 -13.21
CA PRO A 158 27.67 -1.49 -13.64
C PRO A 158 27.73 -1.57 -15.18
N ILE A 159 28.84 -1.10 -15.75
CA ILE A 159 29.09 -1.15 -17.21
C ILE A 159 29.16 -2.59 -17.70
N ASP A 160 29.81 -3.49 -16.94
CA ASP A 160 29.93 -4.92 -17.26
C ASP A 160 29.22 -5.78 -16.20
N PRO A 161 28.33 -6.72 -16.58
CA PRO A 161 27.65 -7.61 -15.65
C PRO A 161 28.58 -8.48 -14.78
N LYS A 162 29.86 -8.63 -15.14
CA LYS A 162 30.86 -9.42 -14.41
C LYS A 162 31.51 -8.68 -13.25
N ILE A 163 31.37 -7.36 -13.15
CA ILE A 163 31.93 -6.57 -12.05
C ILE A 163 31.03 -6.66 -10.79
N ALA A 164 31.65 -6.43 -9.64
CA ALA A 164 31.03 -6.51 -8.33
C ALA A 164 31.24 -5.21 -7.57
N PHE A 165 30.18 -4.71 -6.94
CA PHE A 165 30.27 -3.57 -6.05
C PHE A 165 30.95 -4.01 -4.74
N SER A 166 32.10 -3.41 -4.44
CA SER A 166 32.94 -3.84 -3.32
C SER A 166 33.49 -2.65 -2.55
N ARG A 167 33.70 -2.86 -1.25
CA ARG A 167 34.40 -1.92 -0.37
C ARG A 167 35.91 -1.95 -0.62
N LEU A 168 36.52 -0.77 -0.73
CA LEU A 168 37.97 -0.57 -0.85
C LEU A 168 38.67 -0.89 0.47
N ASP A 169 38.16 -0.34 1.57
CA ASP A 169 38.56 -0.65 2.95
C ASP A 169 37.46 -1.48 3.63
N LYS A 170 37.84 -2.66 4.14
CA LYS A 170 36.92 -3.61 4.80
C LYS A 170 36.58 -3.24 6.24
N GLU A 171 37.38 -2.39 6.87
CA GLU A 171 37.14 -1.87 8.22
C GLU A 171 36.10 -0.74 8.19
N LYS A 172 35.94 -0.07 7.04
CA LYS A 172 34.93 0.96 6.83
C LYS A 172 33.62 0.41 6.26
N GLY A 173 32.55 1.19 6.45
CA GLY A 173 31.21 0.93 5.94
C GLY A 173 31.03 1.19 4.43
N PHE A 174 29.79 1.31 4.00
CA PHE A 174 29.43 1.61 2.61
C PHE A 174 29.26 3.11 2.42
N PHE A 175 30.26 3.75 1.81
CA PHE A 175 30.31 5.19 1.57
C PHE A 175 30.74 5.47 0.13
N PRO A 176 30.38 6.63 -0.46
CA PRO A 176 30.76 6.99 -1.84
C PRO A 176 32.25 6.89 -2.14
N ASP A 177 33.10 7.25 -1.18
CA ASP A 177 34.56 7.22 -1.29
C ASP A 177 35.18 5.84 -0.98
N ASN A 178 34.42 4.93 -0.36
CA ASN A 178 34.90 3.62 0.05
C ASN A 178 34.33 2.47 -0.79
N CYS A 179 33.51 2.73 -1.82
CA CYS A 179 32.87 1.69 -2.60
C CYS A 179 32.96 1.96 -4.09
N VAL A 180 33.24 0.90 -4.86
CA VAL A 180 33.35 1.00 -6.31
C VAL A 180 32.93 -0.31 -6.98
N TRP A 181 32.49 -0.21 -8.23
CA TRP A 181 32.38 -1.35 -9.13
C TRP A 181 33.78 -1.81 -9.56
N MET A 182 34.15 -3.04 -9.22
CA MET A 182 35.45 -3.60 -9.58
C MET A 182 35.31 -5.05 -10.04
N THR A 183 36.32 -5.57 -10.71
CA THR A 183 36.34 -6.98 -11.10
C THR A 183 36.35 -7.90 -9.88
N LYS A 184 35.88 -9.13 -10.07
CA LYS A 184 35.94 -10.16 -9.00
C LYS A 184 37.38 -10.43 -8.54
N SER A 185 38.35 -10.28 -9.44
CA SER A 185 39.78 -10.48 -9.14
C SER A 185 40.30 -9.40 -8.19
N GLU A 186 40.01 -8.12 -8.46
CA GLU A 186 40.38 -7.00 -7.59
C GLU A 186 39.73 -7.13 -6.22
N ALA A 187 38.43 -7.42 -6.16
CA ALA A 187 37.73 -7.65 -4.90
C ALA A 187 38.34 -8.80 -4.09
N SER A 188 38.82 -9.86 -4.77
CA SER A 188 39.50 -10.99 -4.14
C SER A 188 40.85 -10.60 -3.55
N LYS A 189 41.63 -9.75 -4.24
CA LYS A 189 42.91 -9.24 -3.73
C LYS A 189 42.72 -8.44 -2.44
N ILE A 190 41.76 -7.51 -2.42
CA ILE A 190 41.41 -6.71 -1.22
C ILE A 190 40.99 -7.64 -0.08
N ASN A 191 40.14 -8.65 -0.37
CA ASN A 191 39.75 -9.63 0.64
C ASN A 191 40.96 -10.42 1.18
N ALA A 192 41.88 -10.85 0.31
CA ALA A 192 43.06 -11.61 0.73
C ALA A 192 44.01 -10.77 1.60
N GLU A 193 44.22 -9.51 1.26
CA GLU A 193 45.02 -8.57 2.06
C GLU A 193 44.40 -8.34 3.44
N TYR A 194 43.09 -8.10 3.50
CA TYR A 194 42.37 -7.97 4.76
C TYR A 194 42.46 -9.25 5.62
N MET A 195 42.32 -10.43 5.01
CA MET A 195 42.42 -11.71 5.74
C MET A 195 43.84 -11.96 6.25
N LYS A 196 44.87 -11.52 5.53
CA LYS A 196 46.26 -11.55 6.02
C LYS A 196 46.44 -10.61 7.20
N LYS A 197 45.96 -9.36 7.10
CA LYS A 197 46.03 -8.36 8.18
C LYS A 197 45.36 -8.84 9.47
N THR A 198 44.21 -9.50 9.34
CA THR A 198 43.42 -9.99 10.49
C THR A 198 43.84 -11.38 10.98
N GLY A 199 44.87 -12.00 10.42
CA GLY A 199 45.34 -13.34 10.79
C GLY A 199 44.38 -14.48 10.43
N LYS A 200 43.33 -14.21 9.64
CA LYS A 200 42.32 -15.20 9.22
C LYS A 200 42.69 -15.94 7.92
N PHE A 201 43.86 -15.65 7.36
CA PHE A 201 44.33 -16.28 6.13
C PHE A 201 44.87 -17.69 6.38
N LYS A 202 44.12 -18.72 5.98
CA LYS A 202 44.62 -20.10 5.94
C LYS A 202 45.14 -20.41 4.54
N ARG A 203 46.46 -20.64 4.39
CA ARG A 203 47.00 -21.25 3.17
C ARG A 203 46.43 -22.67 3.07
N LYS A 204 45.77 -23.02 1.97
CA LYS A 204 45.66 -24.43 1.59
C LYS A 204 47.06 -24.87 1.17
N SER A 205 47.69 -25.77 1.92
CA SER A 205 48.80 -26.55 1.40
C SER A 205 48.31 -27.25 0.15
N ARG A 206 48.93 -26.96 -1.00
CA ARG A 206 48.88 -27.89 -2.12
C ARG A 206 49.85 -29.00 -1.73
N GLU A 207 49.33 -30.06 -1.12
CA GLU A 207 50.04 -31.34 -1.17
C GLU A 207 50.07 -31.76 -2.64
N ASN A 208 51.28 -31.91 -3.17
CA ASN A 208 51.52 -32.26 -4.56
C ASN A 208 50.95 -33.66 -4.84
N ALA A 209 50.28 -33.78 -5.99
CA ALA A 209 49.98 -35.06 -6.62
C ALA A 209 51.25 -35.69 -7.19
#